data_AF-A0A963EAX6-F1
#
_entry.id   AF-A0A963EAX6-F1
#
_cell.length_a   1.000
_cell.length_b   1.000
_cell.length_c   1.000
_cell.angle_alpha   90.00
_cell.angle_beta   90.00
_cell.angle_gamma   90.00
#
_symmetry.space_group_name_H-M   'P 1'
#
loop_
_entity.id
_entity.type
_entity.pdbx_description
1 polymer ?
#
loop_
_entity_poly.entity_id
_entity_poly.type
_entity_poly.pdbx_seq_one_letter_code
_entity_poly.pdbx_strand_id
1 'polypeptide(L)'
;AKDNRIRFYTIGLGANQMQVDSILGPITVNAPDDLDEKILEKLANESGGMFFRAKSAKDLTRVYEKINQLEPVKIDQTYLQPKTPLYPWLLAAAFVLLLIIRVIQWR
;
A
#
# COMPACT_ATOMS: atom_id res chain seq x y z
N ALA A 1 -19.80 9.85 -5.99
CA ALA A 1 -18.56 9.24 -6.51
C ALA A 1 -17.82 10.12 -7.51
N LYS A 2 -18.51 10.85 -8.41
CA LYS A 2 -17.90 11.70 -9.45
C LYS A 2 -17.12 12.94 -8.94
N ASP A 3 -17.22 13.28 -7.65
CA ASP A 3 -16.69 14.52 -7.06
C ASP A 3 -15.27 14.42 -6.48
N ASN A 4 -14.69 13.22 -6.28
CA ASN A 4 -13.43 13.09 -5.54
C ASN A 4 -12.17 12.88 -6.39
N ARG A 5 -12.23 13.03 -7.74
CA ARG A 5 -11.10 12.71 -8.64
C ARG A 5 -10.51 11.29 -8.42
N ILE A 6 -11.36 10.33 -8.02
CA ILE A 6 -10.96 8.93 -7.80
C ILE A 6 -11.14 8.16 -9.12
N ARG A 7 -10.10 7.45 -9.55
CA ARG A 7 -10.11 6.53 -10.69
C ARG A 7 -10.06 5.09 -10.18
N PHE A 8 -10.91 4.22 -10.73
CA PHE A 8 -10.92 2.79 -10.42
C PHE A 8 -10.27 2.02 -11.56
N TYR A 9 -9.26 1.21 -11.22
CA TYR A 9 -8.66 0.23 -12.10
C TYR A 9 -9.17 -1.16 -11.72
N THR A 10 -9.74 -1.89 -12.66
CA THR A 10 -10.28 -3.22 -12.42
C THR A 10 -9.36 -4.27 -13.04
N ILE A 11 -9.07 -5.34 -12.29
CA ILE A 11 -8.20 -6.43 -12.74
C ILE A 11 -8.99 -7.73 -12.69
N GLY A 12 -9.24 -8.31 -13.86
CA GLY A 12 -9.84 -9.63 -14.00
C GLY A 12 -8.80 -10.72 -13.84
N LEU A 13 -8.98 -11.60 -12.85
CA LEU A 13 -8.13 -12.76 -12.62
C LEU A 13 -8.81 -14.01 -13.21
N GLY A 14 -8.19 -14.62 -14.22
CA GLY A 14 -8.72 -15.83 -14.84
C GLY A 14 -7.75 -16.42 -15.85
N ALA A 15 -7.40 -17.69 -15.67
CA ALA A 15 -6.59 -18.46 -16.61
C ALA A 15 -7.52 -19.29 -17.51
N ASN A 16 -7.49 -19.10 -18.84
CA ASN A 16 -8.32 -19.92 -19.75
C ASN A 16 -8.07 -21.43 -19.58
N GLN A 17 -6.84 -21.79 -19.17
CA GLN A 17 -6.40 -23.16 -18.96
C GLN A 17 -5.47 -23.19 -17.74
N MET A 18 -5.76 -24.06 -16.78
CA MET A 18 -4.85 -24.41 -15.69
C MET A 18 -4.29 -25.81 -15.95
N GLN A 19 -2.97 -25.94 -15.83
CA GLN A 19 -2.31 -27.24 -15.84
C GLN A 19 -2.28 -27.75 -14.40
N VAL A 20 -2.94 -28.88 -14.16
CA VAL A 20 -3.00 -29.51 -12.84
C VAL A 20 -2.23 -30.81 -12.92
N ASP A 21 -1.28 -31.00 -12.01
CA ASP A 21 -0.54 -32.25 -11.93
C ASP A 21 -1.46 -33.35 -11.40
N SER A 22 -1.62 -34.41 -12.18
CA SER A 22 -2.36 -35.61 -11.79
C SER A 22 -1.43 -36.82 -11.73
N ILE A 23 -1.89 -37.87 -11.05
CA ILE A 23 -1.23 -39.17 -10.90
C ILE A 23 -0.84 -39.83 -12.25
N LEU A 24 -1.47 -39.44 -13.35
CA LEU A 24 -1.20 -39.95 -14.70
C LEU A 24 -0.50 -38.93 -15.62
N GLY A 25 -0.06 -37.78 -15.08
CA GLY A 25 0.57 -36.69 -15.83
C GLY A 25 -0.22 -35.37 -15.75
N PRO A 26 0.32 -34.27 -16.30
CA PRO A 26 -0.32 -32.97 -16.26
C PRO A 26 -1.59 -32.97 -17.12
N ILE A 27 -2.74 -32.66 -16.50
CA ILE A 27 -4.01 -32.47 -17.19
C ILE A 27 -4.31 -30.98 -17.32
N THR A 28 -4.80 -30.58 -18.50
CA THR A 28 -5.26 -29.22 -18.75
C THR A 28 -6.75 -29.13 -18.40
N VAL A 29 -7.10 -28.38 -17.37
CA VAL A 29 -8.49 -28.09 -17.02
C VAL A 29 -8.82 -26.67 -17.46
N ASN A 30 -9.99 -26.48 -18.08
CA ASN A 30 -10.52 -25.14 -18.33
C ASN A 30 -10.99 -24.58 -16.99
N ALA A 31 -10.49 -23.41 -16.60
CA ALA A 31 -11.01 -22.73 -15.43
C ALA A 31 -12.43 -22.21 -15.75
N PRO A 32 -13.35 -22.18 -14.77
CA PRO A 32 -14.65 -21.55 -14.95
C PRO A 32 -14.47 -20.06 -15.31
N ASP A 33 -14.99 -19.65 -16.45
CA ASP A 33 -14.94 -18.27 -16.95
C ASP A 33 -16.16 -17.47 -16.44
N ASP A 34 -16.50 -17.63 -15.16
CA ASP A 34 -17.65 -16.95 -14.51
C ASP A 34 -17.36 -15.48 -14.20
N LEU A 35 -16.37 -14.89 -14.88
CA LEU A 35 -15.95 -13.52 -14.70
C LEU A 35 -16.70 -12.63 -15.69
N ASP A 36 -17.63 -11.82 -15.19
CA ASP A 36 -18.34 -10.81 -15.97
C ASP A 36 -17.45 -9.60 -16.30
N GLU A 37 -16.56 -9.78 -17.29
CA GLU A 37 -15.60 -8.74 -17.72
C GLU A 37 -16.29 -7.45 -18.16
N LYS A 38 -17.50 -7.56 -18.73
CA LYS A 38 -18.30 -6.40 -19.17
C LYS A 38 -18.65 -5.47 -18.02
N ILE A 39 -18.92 -6.01 -16.83
CA ILE A 39 -19.26 -5.21 -15.65
C ILE A 39 -18.00 -4.50 -15.14
N LEU A 40 -16.87 -5.23 -15.08
CA LEU A 40 -15.59 -4.69 -14.65
C LEU A 40 -15.07 -3.59 -15.57
N GLU A 41 -15.22 -3.76 -16.87
CA GLU A 41 -14.88 -2.77 -17.88
C GLU A 41 -15.75 -1.52 -17.74
N LYS A 42 -17.05 -1.69 -17.54
CA LYS A 42 -17.98 -0.57 -17.34
C LYS A 42 -17.62 0.24 -16.09
N LEU A 43 -17.33 -0.41 -14.97
CA LEU A 43 -16.93 0.25 -13.72
C LEU A 43 -15.63 1.04 -13.85
N ALA A 44 -14.62 0.48 -14.51
CA ALA A 44 -13.36 1.18 -14.76
C ALA A 44 -13.59 2.42 -15.66
N ASN A 45 -14.33 2.24 -16.77
CA ASN A 45 -14.63 3.32 -17.71
C ASN A 45 -15.46 4.45 -17.08
N GLU A 46 -16.42 4.14 -16.20
CA GLU A 46 -17.22 5.17 -15.49
C GLU A 46 -16.36 6.11 -14.64
N SER A 47 -15.20 5.64 -14.17
CA SER A 47 -14.25 6.43 -13.39
C SER A 47 -13.08 7.00 -14.19
N GLY A 48 -12.97 6.67 -15.48
CA GLY A 48 -11.84 7.04 -16.33
C GLY A 48 -10.56 6.23 -16.07
N GLY A 49 -10.67 5.09 -15.39
CA GLY A 49 -9.60 4.09 -15.27
C GLY A 49 -9.61 3.09 -16.43
N MET A 50 -8.92 1.97 -16.26
CA MET A 50 -8.78 0.92 -17.29
C MET A 50 -9.01 -0.48 -16.70
N PHE A 51 -9.57 -1.37 -17.52
CA PHE A 51 -9.68 -2.80 -17.23
C PHE A 51 -8.44 -3.56 -17.73
N PHE A 52 -7.95 -4.49 -16.92
CA PHE A 52 -6.83 -5.37 -17.25
C PHE A 52 -7.19 -6.83 -16.98
N ARG A 53 -6.90 -7.73 -17.94
CA ARG A 53 -7.03 -9.18 -17.74
C ARG A 53 -5.66 -9.79 -17.42
N ALA A 54 -5.52 -10.37 -16.24
CA ALA A 54 -4.30 -11.06 -15.80
C ALA A 54 -4.56 -12.58 -15.76
N LYS A 55 -3.83 -13.33 -16.61
CA LYS A 55 -3.94 -14.79 -16.70
C LYS A 55 -2.94 -15.54 -15.82
N SER A 56 -1.93 -14.82 -15.32
CA SER A 56 -0.85 -15.37 -14.50
C SER A 56 -0.36 -14.35 -13.48
N ALA A 57 0.36 -14.80 -12.45
CA ALA A 57 1.00 -13.92 -11.48
C ALA A 57 1.96 -12.91 -12.15
N LYS A 58 2.66 -13.33 -13.23
CA LYS A 58 3.56 -12.44 -13.99
C LYS A 58 2.79 -11.32 -14.69
N ASP A 59 1.61 -11.62 -15.23
CA ASP A 59 0.79 -10.61 -15.88
C ASP A 59 0.23 -9.61 -14.86
N LEU A 60 -0.13 -10.09 -13.67
CA LEU A 60 -0.55 -9.22 -12.57
C LEU A 60 0.55 -8.22 -12.19
N THR A 61 1.80 -8.68 -12.04
CA THR A 61 2.95 -7.80 -11.76
C THR A 61 3.13 -6.74 -12.85
N ARG A 62 3.04 -7.13 -14.14
CA ARG A 62 3.14 -6.19 -15.27
C ARG A 62 2.04 -5.14 -15.25
N VAL A 63 0.82 -5.52 -14.89
CA VAL A 63 -0.30 -4.58 -14.75
C VAL A 63 -0.01 -3.56 -13.66
N TYR A 64 0.46 -3.99 -12.49
CA TYR A 64 0.86 -3.08 -11.41
C TYR A 64 1.98 -2.12 -11.82
N GLU A 65 3.01 -2.61 -12.52
CA GLU A 65 4.09 -1.76 -13.04
C GLU A 65 3.56 -0.70 -14.01
N LYS A 66 2.65 -1.10 -14.92
CA LYS A 66 2.04 -0.19 -15.88
C LYS A 66 1.18 0.88 -15.20
N ILE A 67 0.39 0.49 -14.18
CA ILE A 67 -0.38 1.45 -13.37
C ILE A 67 0.57 2.43 -12.68
N ASN A 68 1.66 1.94 -12.07
CA ASN A 68 2.63 2.80 -11.39
C ASN A 68 3.36 3.78 -12.33
N GLN A 69 3.59 3.39 -13.59
CA GLN A 69 4.14 4.31 -14.60
C GLN A 69 3.17 5.41 -15.01
N LEU A 70 1.88 5.08 -15.09
CA LEU A 70 0.81 6.02 -15.44
C LEU A 70 0.48 6.96 -14.28
N GLU A 71 0.49 6.45 -13.06
CA GLU A 71 0.16 7.18 -11.84
C GLU A 71 1.26 6.96 -10.78
N PRO A 72 2.42 7.63 -10.93
CA PRO A 72 3.49 7.52 -9.97
C PRO A 72 3.03 8.10 -8.63
N VAL A 73 2.97 7.25 -7.61
CA VAL A 73 2.65 7.67 -6.25
C VAL A 73 3.81 8.54 -5.77
N LYS A 74 3.56 9.83 -5.57
CA LYS A 74 4.44 10.67 -4.76
C LYS A 74 4.33 10.15 -3.35
N ILE A 75 5.26 9.30 -2.94
CA ILE A 75 5.46 9.00 -1.54
C ILE A 75 5.96 10.31 -0.94
N ASP A 76 5.02 11.15 -0.48
CA ASP A 76 5.35 12.24 0.41
C ASP A 76 6.07 11.57 1.57
N GLN A 77 7.38 11.78 1.62
CA GLN A 77 8.19 11.26 2.70
C GLN A 77 7.54 11.78 3.96
N THR A 78 6.95 10.87 4.74
CA THR A 78 6.36 11.20 6.03
C THR A 78 7.44 11.91 6.80
N TYR A 79 7.36 13.24 6.89
CA TYR A 79 8.30 14.05 7.62
C TYR A 79 8.21 13.53 9.05
N LEU A 80 9.21 12.74 9.45
CA LEU A 80 9.43 12.38 10.84
C LEU A 80 9.65 13.71 11.54
N GLN A 81 8.60 14.25 12.18
CA GLN A 81 8.73 15.48 12.94
C GLN A 81 9.75 15.21 14.04
N PRO A 82 10.95 15.83 14.00
CA PRO A 82 11.93 15.61 15.03
C PRO A 82 11.41 16.26 16.31
N LYS A 83 10.83 15.45 17.20
CA LYS A 83 10.40 15.91 18.52
C LYS A 83 11.65 16.10 19.37
N THR A 84 12.16 17.32 19.47
CA THR A 84 13.18 17.65 20.45
C THR A 84 12.53 17.71 21.84
N PRO A 85 12.90 16.84 22.79
CA PRO A 85 12.31 16.90 24.12
C PRO A 85 12.87 18.09 24.90
N LEU A 86 12.00 18.95 25.44
CA LEU A 86 12.38 20.05 26.34
C LEU A 86 12.65 19.59 27.79
N TYR A 87 12.44 18.31 28.12
CA TYR A 87 12.64 17.81 29.47
C TYR A 87 14.08 17.89 30.04
N PRO A 88 15.19 17.78 29.26
CA PRO A 88 16.52 17.67 29.86
C PRO A 88 16.96 18.97 30.53
N TRP A 89 16.50 20.14 30.06
CA TRP A 89 16.84 21.43 30.70
C TRP A 89 16.07 21.64 32.01
N LEU A 90 14.81 21.21 32.09
CA LEU A 90 14.02 21.21 33.33
C LEU A 90 14.68 20.31 34.39
N LEU A 91 15.13 19.12 33.98
CA LEU A 91 15.78 18.18 34.89
C LEU A 91 17.12 18.73 35.40
N ALA A 92 17.93 19.32 34.52
CA ALA A 92 19.19 19.97 34.91
C ALA A 92 18.96 21.12 35.90
N ALA A 93 17.95 21.96 35.67
CA ALA A 93 17.61 23.05 36.57
C ALA A 93 17.18 22.55 37.96
N ALA A 94 16.34 21.52 38.02
CA ALA A 94 15.91 20.91 39.28
C ALA A 94 17.09 20.28 40.05
N PHE A 95 18.00 19.61 39.34
CA PHE A 95 19.18 19.00 39.94
C PHE A 95 20.12 20.06 40.54
N VAL A 96 20.37 21.16 39.82
CA VAL A 96 21.19 22.29 40.32
C VAL A 96 20.54 22.93 41.55
N LEU A 97 19.22 23.15 41.53
CA LEU A 97 18.50 23.72 42.67
C LEU A 97 18.63 22.84 43.92
N LEU A 98 18.54 21.52 43.75
CA LEU A 98 18.73 20.55 44.84
C LEU A 98 20.13 20.65 45.43
N LEU A 99 21.18 20.72 44.58
CA LEU A 99 22.56 20.89 45.04
C LEU A 99 22.75 22.19 45.84
N ILE A 100 22.15 23.30 45.39
CA ILE A 100 22.22 24.59 46.10
C ILE A 100 21.59 24.49 47.49
N ILE A 101 20.39 23.91 47.59
CA ILE A 101 19.71 23.71 48.88
C ILE A 101 20.56 22.82 49.78
N ARG A 102 21.13 21.74 49.24
CA ARG A 102 21.93 20.79 50.00
C ARG A 102 23.21 21.40 50.56
N VAL A 103 23.83 22.32 49.83
CA VAL A 103 25.01 23.09 50.27
C VAL A 103 24.63 24.12 51.34
N ILE A 104 23.50 24.82 51.17
CA ILE A 104 23.02 25.80 52.16
C ILE A 104 22.66 25.13 53.49
N GLN A 105 22.05 23.95 53.47
CA GLN A 105 21.72 23.19 54.69
C GLN A 105 22.93 22.55 55.37
N TRP A 106 24.08 22.47 54.69
CA TRP A 106 25.33 21.93 55.23
C TRP A 106 26.25 22.99 55.84
N ARG A 107 25.84 24.25 55.82
CA ARG A 107 26.57 25.38 56.41
C ARG A 107 25.79 25.96 57.57
#